data_AF-A0A6A5TPG8-F1
#
_entry.id   AF-A0A6A5TPG8-F1
#
_cell.length_a   1.000
_cell.length_b   1.000
_cell.length_c   1.000
_cell.angle_alpha   90.00
_cell.angle_beta   90.00
_cell.angle_gamma   90.00
#
_symmetry.space_group_name_H-M   'P 1'
#
loop_
_entity.id
_entity.type
_entity.pdbx_description
1 polymer ?
#
loop_
_entity_poly.entity_id
_entity_poly.type
_entity_poly.pdbx_seq_one_letter_code
_entity_poly.pdbx_strand_id
1 'polypeptide(L)'
;MPHKRAAVVSSLPVSLIFGSRQQKQYRRFQLQTEGSLPCRKFGALPTAEEYDAFRTWCQANDSGYFSDTPLADIVSSAYLDVQRDDAPVSVGRLCGHALHPAQSSDDAKTVIDRCPTCIVEMHTLYVSILMRALENAGGMVEQRWEASPEENPILEAVHAGKIELIHAISNLEELAMIEKQWDQQHPDITTELKYDVKTAGEALRMYWASIKHASADSSPPLSSSSSSPSQKAKRKVKFDDDTRFERGRDPRYFWRRSPRYEAGGKYSLPSACDESDSDSEDAAEKEVEGLQARMPLYLEHTGSPSNDACVGQNSEEDSDSQEDQDSDEEEEEDEPISDDGDSDWEDVDSSEGESDEEDSFVVSEEITEETAFIEFGY
;
A
#
# COMPACT_ATOMS: atom_id res chain seq x y z
N MET A 1 -27.48 18.75 1.60
CA MET A 1 -26.94 17.96 2.73
C MET A 1 -25.98 16.93 2.14
N PRO A 2 -24.67 17.23 2.07
CA PRO A 2 -23.69 16.25 1.60
C PRO A 2 -23.50 15.18 2.68
N HIS A 3 -23.76 13.93 2.33
CA HIS A 3 -23.48 12.79 3.20
C HIS A 3 -21.97 12.69 3.41
N LYS A 4 -21.51 12.88 4.65
CA LYS A 4 -20.15 12.49 5.07
C LYS A 4 -20.05 10.97 4.89
N ARG A 5 -19.53 10.52 3.74
CA ARG A 5 -19.06 9.14 3.59
C ARG A 5 -17.74 9.05 4.35
N ALA A 6 -17.80 8.65 5.63
CA ALA A 6 -16.62 8.07 6.26
C ALA A 6 -16.20 6.88 5.39
N ALA A 7 -14.95 6.84 4.94
CA ALA A 7 -14.47 5.81 4.02
C ALA A 7 -14.70 4.43 4.66
N VAL A 8 -15.55 3.63 4.04
CA VAL A 8 -15.97 2.30 4.54
C VAL A 8 -14.94 1.27 4.11
N VAL A 9 -13.69 1.44 4.55
CA VAL A 9 -12.62 0.46 4.24
C VAL A 9 -12.98 -0.91 4.83
N SER A 10 -13.73 -0.92 5.93
CA SER A 10 -14.17 -2.13 6.64
C SER A 10 -15.20 -3.01 5.90
N SER A 11 -15.63 -2.64 4.68
CA SER A 11 -16.56 -3.48 3.88
C SER A 11 -15.94 -4.13 2.65
N LEU A 12 -14.67 -3.84 2.32
CA LEU A 12 -14.05 -4.40 1.13
C LEU A 12 -13.64 -5.87 1.38
N PRO A 13 -13.84 -6.80 0.44
CA PRO A 13 -13.51 -8.20 0.64
C PRO A 13 -12.00 -8.44 0.54
N VAL A 14 -11.47 -9.31 1.41
CA VAL A 14 -10.05 -9.69 1.41
C VAL A 14 -9.62 -10.44 0.14
N SER A 15 -10.59 -11.01 -0.60
CA SER A 15 -10.35 -11.67 -1.88
C SER A 15 -9.75 -10.76 -2.95
N LEU A 16 -9.76 -9.44 -2.73
CA LEU A 16 -9.07 -8.48 -3.59
C LEU A 16 -7.55 -8.67 -3.62
N ILE A 17 -6.95 -9.07 -2.49
CA ILE A 17 -5.49 -9.22 -2.37
C ILE A 17 -5.04 -10.66 -2.10
N PHE A 18 -5.93 -11.52 -1.58
CA PHE A 18 -5.58 -12.91 -1.22
C PHE A 18 -6.18 -13.93 -2.16
N GLY A 19 -5.35 -14.91 -2.55
CA GLY A 19 -5.81 -16.14 -3.19
C GLY A 19 -6.65 -17.01 -2.23
N SER A 20 -7.38 -17.98 -2.77
CA SER A 20 -8.31 -18.83 -1.99
C SER A 20 -7.66 -19.51 -0.78
N ARG A 21 -6.41 -19.98 -0.90
CA ARG A 21 -5.63 -20.57 0.21
C ARG A 21 -5.34 -19.54 1.32
N GLN A 22 -4.85 -18.36 0.93
CA GLN A 22 -4.53 -17.27 1.87
C GLN A 22 -5.77 -16.74 2.57
N GLN A 23 -6.93 -16.68 1.89
CA GLN A 23 -8.19 -16.29 2.53
C GLN A 23 -8.59 -17.23 3.66
N LYS A 24 -8.40 -18.54 3.50
CA LYS A 24 -8.66 -19.52 4.58
C LYS A 24 -7.71 -19.32 5.75
N GLN A 25 -6.42 -19.12 5.48
CA GLN A 25 -5.41 -18.84 6.50
C GLN A 25 -5.72 -17.54 7.25
N TYR A 26 -6.10 -16.48 6.55
CA TYR A 26 -6.44 -15.19 7.14
C TYR A 26 -7.69 -15.27 8.02
N ARG A 27 -8.75 -15.99 7.60
CA ARG A 27 -9.90 -16.24 8.47
C ARG A 27 -9.53 -17.00 9.73
N ARG A 28 -8.63 -17.99 9.63
CA ARG A 28 -8.11 -18.71 10.81
C ARG A 28 -7.34 -17.78 11.73
N PHE A 29 -6.50 -16.91 11.18
CA PHE A 29 -5.81 -15.87 11.93
C PHE A 29 -6.81 -14.97 12.69
N GLN A 30 -7.80 -14.39 12.00
CA GLN A 30 -8.85 -13.56 12.60
C GLN A 30 -9.59 -14.26 13.76
N LEU A 31 -9.91 -15.55 13.61
CA LEU A 31 -10.55 -16.35 14.66
C LEU A 31 -9.66 -16.54 15.90
N GLN A 32 -8.35 -16.68 15.70
CA GLN A 32 -7.39 -16.95 16.78
C GLN A 32 -6.96 -15.68 17.51
N THR A 33 -6.81 -14.56 16.82
CA THR A 33 -6.23 -13.34 17.40
C THR A 33 -7.27 -12.39 17.98
N GLU A 34 -8.48 -12.33 17.41
CA GLU A 34 -9.44 -11.29 17.79
C GLU A 34 -10.56 -11.79 18.72
N GLY A 35 -10.63 -13.10 19.01
CA GLY A 35 -11.46 -13.73 20.04
C GLY A 35 -12.99 -13.64 19.86
N SER A 36 -13.51 -12.50 19.41
CA SER A 36 -14.92 -12.21 19.15
C SER A 36 -15.05 -11.06 18.14
N LEU A 37 -14.73 -11.34 16.89
CA LEU A 37 -15.00 -10.43 15.79
C LEU A 37 -16.49 -10.48 15.40
N PRO A 38 -17.16 -9.33 15.14
CA PRO A 38 -18.48 -9.34 14.52
C PRO A 38 -18.44 -10.11 13.19
N CYS A 39 -19.44 -10.95 12.91
CA CYS A 39 -19.53 -11.77 11.69
C CYS A 39 -19.26 -10.99 10.38
N ARG A 40 -19.56 -9.68 10.37
CA ARG A 40 -19.39 -8.79 9.22
C ARG A 40 -17.94 -8.40 8.91
N LYS A 41 -17.00 -8.57 9.85
CA LYS A 41 -15.57 -8.26 9.66
C LYS A 41 -14.77 -9.47 9.16
N PHE A 42 -15.33 -10.67 9.21
CA PHE A 42 -14.64 -11.86 8.70
C PHE A 42 -14.47 -11.79 7.19
N GLY A 43 -13.21 -11.89 6.76
CA GLY A 43 -12.85 -11.75 5.35
C GLY A 43 -12.97 -10.32 4.82
N ALA A 44 -13.00 -9.30 5.68
CA ALA A 44 -12.76 -7.92 5.28
C ALA A 44 -11.28 -7.72 4.92
N LEU A 45 -11.00 -6.74 4.08
CA LEU A 45 -9.66 -6.35 3.67
C LEU A 45 -8.86 -5.91 4.90
N PRO A 46 -7.67 -6.48 5.16
CA PRO A 46 -6.87 -6.13 6.33
C PRO A 46 -6.38 -4.69 6.25
N THR A 47 -6.20 -4.04 7.39
CA THR A 47 -5.34 -2.85 7.49
C THR A 47 -3.88 -3.22 7.23
N ALA A 48 -2.99 -2.22 7.06
CA ALA A 48 -1.55 -2.48 6.92
C ALA A 48 -0.98 -3.21 8.15
N GLU A 49 -1.45 -2.86 9.34
CA GLU A 49 -1.07 -3.48 10.61
C GLU A 49 -1.56 -4.92 10.73
N GLU A 50 -2.83 -5.17 10.41
CA GLU A 50 -3.43 -6.51 10.39
C GLU A 50 -2.75 -7.41 9.36
N TYR A 51 -2.38 -6.86 8.20
CA TYR A 51 -1.66 -7.58 7.16
C TYR A 51 -0.28 -8.03 7.63
N ASP A 52 0.46 -7.16 8.31
CA ASP A 52 1.78 -7.52 8.84
C ASP A 52 1.71 -8.49 10.03
N ALA A 53 0.72 -8.33 10.90
CA ALA A 53 0.43 -9.29 11.96
C ALA A 53 0.09 -10.68 11.38
N PHE A 54 -0.74 -10.73 10.33
CA PHE A 54 -1.05 -11.95 9.60
C PHE A 54 0.20 -12.59 8.97
N ARG A 55 1.08 -11.79 8.35
CA ARG A 55 2.33 -12.28 7.77
C ARG A 55 3.25 -12.90 8.83
N THR A 56 3.38 -12.25 9.98
CA THR A 56 4.18 -12.73 11.11
C THR A 56 3.59 -14.02 11.68
N TRP A 57 2.27 -14.08 11.84
CA TRP A 57 1.57 -15.30 12.25
C TRP A 57 1.76 -16.45 11.25
N CYS A 58 1.72 -16.18 9.95
CA CYS A 58 2.01 -17.18 8.93
C CYS A 58 3.44 -17.70 9.05
N GLN A 59 4.43 -16.84 9.30
CA GLN A 59 5.83 -17.25 9.46
C GLN A 59 6.03 -18.09 10.73
N ALA A 60 5.36 -17.75 11.83
CA ALA A 60 5.44 -18.52 13.08
C ALA A 60 4.75 -19.90 12.97
N ASN A 61 3.68 -19.99 12.18
CA ASN A 61 2.88 -21.21 12.03
C ASN A 61 3.25 -22.04 10.80
N ASP A 62 4.15 -21.56 9.94
CA ASP A 62 4.74 -22.35 8.87
C ASP A 62 5.74 -23.31 9.53
N SER A 63 5.23 -24.43 10.05
CA SER A 63 5.96 -25.42 10.84
C SER A 63 7.01 -26.20 10.03
N GLY A 64 7.53 -25.63 8.94
CA GLY A 64 8.54 -26.20 8.05
C GLY A 64 8.09 -27.43 7.26
N TYR A 65 6.87 -27.94 7.48
CA TYR A 65 6.43 -29.20 6.87
C TYR A 65 6.09 -29.06 5.37
N PHE A 66 6.00 -27.82 4.85
CA PHE A 66 5.70 -27.56 3.44
C PHE A 66 6.64 -26.56 2.76
N SER A 67 7.66 -26.06 3.47
CA SER A 67 8.58 -25.07 2.93
C SER A 67 10.00 -25.64 2.89
N ASP A 68 10.36 -26.27 1.77
CA ASP A 68 11.73 -26.64 1.34
C ASP A 68 12.64 -25.40 1.14
N THR A 69 12.40 -24.31 1.89
CA THR A 69 13.26 -23.13 1.92
C THR A 69 14.30 -23.33 3.02
N PRO A 70 15.60 -23.29 2.69
CA PRO A 70 16.66 -23.50 3.66
C PRO A 70 16.55 -22.48 4.82
N LEU A 71 16.46 -23.03 6.03
CA LEU A 71 16.30 -22.44 7.37
C LEU A 71 17.39 -21.43 7.80
N ALA A 72 17.75 -20.46 6.96
CA ALA A 72 18.80 -19.49 7.31
C ALA A 72 18.30 -18.30 8.14
N ASP A 73 17.00 -17.97 8.14
CA ASP A 73 16.48 -16.71 8.74
C ASP A 73 15.59 -16.87 9.99
N ILE A 74 15.27 -18.10 10.42
CA ILE A 74 14.33 -18.32 11.55
C ILE A 74 14.97 -18.07 12.93
N VAL A 75 16.29 -17.86 13.00
CA VAL A 75 17.00 -17.61 14.28
C VAL A 75 16.95 -16.13 14.71
N SER A 76 16.50 -15.20 13.86
CA SER A 76 16.44 -13.77 14.23
C SER A 76 15.24 -13.37 15.09
N SER A 77 14.29 -14.28 15.36
CA SER A 77 13.15 -14.05 16.26
C SER A 77 13.31 -14.75 17.62
N ALA A 78 14.55 -15.09 18.02
CA ALA A 78 14.84 -15.14 19.44
C ALA A 78 14.64 -13.71 19.95
N TYR A 79 13.46 -13.44 20.51
CA TYR A 79 13.21 -12.31 21.39
C TYR A 79 14.45 -12.17 22.26
N LEU A 80 15.30 -11.20 21.92
CA LEU A 80 16.41 -10.83 22.77
C LEU A 80 15.70 -10.32 24.02
N ASP A 81 15.62 -11.20 25.01
CA ASP A 81 15.39 -10.85 26.40
C ASP A 81 16.61 -10.00 26.78
N VAL A 82 16.62 -8.76 26.28
CA VAL A 82 17.65 -7.76 26.55
C VAL A 82 17.48 -7.50 28.03
N GLN A 83 18.25 -8.24 28.83
CA GLN A 83 18.36 -8.01 30.25
C GLN A 83 18.68 -6.54 30.44
N ARG A 84 17.73 -5.86 31.07
CA ARG A 84 17.73 -4.44 31.39
C ARG A 84 18.82 -4.16 32.43
N ASP A 85 20.06 -4.11 32.00
CA ASP A 85 21.12 -3.48 32.78
C ASP A 85 21.36 -2.06 32.26
N ASP A 86 20.82 -1.11 33.03
CA ASP A 86 21.27 0.27 33.25
C ASP A 86 21.07 1.40 32.20
N ALA A 87 20.34 1.20 31.10
CA ALA A 87 19.84 2.35 30.32
C ALA A 87 18.38 2.18 29.88
N PRO A 88 17.50 3.18 30.12
CA PRO A 88 16.10 3.15 29.68
C PRO A 88 16.00 3.46 28.19
N VAL A 89 16.59 2.61 27.33
CA VAL A 89 16.34 2.69 25.89
C VAL A 89 14.94 2.15 25.65
N SER A 90 14.04 3.02 25.19
CA SER A 90 12.71 2.60 24.77
C SER A 90 12.82 1.72 23.54
N VAL A 91 12.10 0.60 23.52
CA VAL A 91 12.06 -0.35 22.40
C VAL A 91 10.63 -0.52 21.93
N GLY A 92 10.43 -0.64 20.62
CA GLY A 92 9.09 -0.89 20.06
C GLY A 92 8.57 -2.28 20.46
N ARG A 93 7.35 -2.36 21.02
CA ARG A 93 6.80 -3.60 21.63
C ARG A 93 6.82 -4.81 20.68
N LEU A 94 6.47 -4.61 19.42
CA LEU A 94 6.33 -5.69 18.44
C LEU A 94 7.61 -5.94 17.64
N CYS A 95 8.41 -4.90 17.39
CA CYS A 95 9.60 -5.01 16.53
C CYS A 95 10.92 -5.15 17.28
N GLY A 96 10.96 -4.84 18.58
CA GLY A 96 12.18 -4.89 19.40
C GLY A 96 13.25 -3.85 19.06
N HIS A 97 13.06 -3.01 18.04
CA HIS A 97 14.02 -1.99 17.66
C HIS A 97 14.09 -0.87 18.70
N ALA A 98 15.32 -0.39 18.95
CA ALA A 98 15.57 0.78 19.79
C ALA A 98 14.97 2.05 19.17
N LEU A 99 14.25 2.81 19.99
CA LEU A 99 13.57 4.05 19.62
C LEU A 99 14.39 5.26 20.04
N HIS A 100 14.19 6.37 19.34
CA HIS A 100 14.82 7.63 19.70
C HIS A 100 14.29 8.13 21.06
N PRO A 101 15.11 8.70 21.96
CA PRO A 101 14.63 9.17 23.27
C PRO A 101 13.51 10.22 23.19
N ALA A 102 13.46 11.01 22.12
CA ALA A 102 12.36 11.95 21.89
C ALA A 102 10.99 11.26 21.65
N GLN A 103 10.99 9.97 21.31
CA GLN A 103 9.80 9.16 21.10
C GLN A 103 9.36 8.44 22.38
N SER A 104 10.23 8.28 23.38
CA SER A 104 9.80 7.77 24.68
C SER A 104 9.00 8.87 25.36
N SER A 105 7.68 8.88 25.14
CA SER A 105 6.80 9.76 25.89
C SER A 105 6.90 9.40 27.37
N ASP A 106 7.18 10.40 28.21
CA ASP A 106 7.09 10.26 29.68
C ASP A 106 5.68 9.85 30.14
N ASP A 107 4.69 10.07 29.28
CA ASP A 107 3.35 9.53 29.43
C ASP A 107 3.39 8.01 29.28
N ALA A 108 3.49 7.31 30.42
CA ALA A 108 3.45 5.85 30.55
C ALA A 108 2.21 5.17 29.92
N LYS A 109 1.31 5.93 29.29
CA LYS A 109 0.07 5.46 28.66
C LYS A 109 0.24 5.13 27.17
N THR A 110 1.19 5.72 26.46
CA THR A 110 1.37 5.47 25.02
C THR A 110 2.53 4.52 24.79
N VAL A 111 2.22 3.22 24.76
CA VAL A 111 3.18 2.19 24.35
C VAL A 111 3.33 2.26 22.82
N ILE A 112 4.56 2.44 22.35
CA ILE A 112 4.86 2.43 20.92
C ILE A 112 5.03 0.98 20.47
N ASP A 113 4.15 0.55 19.58
CA ASP A 113 4.14 -0.84 19.10
C ASP A 113 5.27 -1.11 18.10
N ARG A 114 5.58 -0.16 17.22
CA ARG A 114 6.56 -0.31 16.14
C ARG A 114 7.44 0.93 16.02
N CYS A 115 8.71 0.72 15.65
CA CYS A 115 9.60 1.82 15.33
C CYS A 115 9.22 2.47 13.98
N PRO A 116 9.65 3.72 13.73
CA PRO A 116 9.36 4.45 12.50
C PRO A 116 9.68 3.70 11.21
N THR A 117 10.81 2.99 11.16
CA THR A 117 11.25 2.27 9.96
C THR A 117 10.32 1.11 9.64
N CYS A 118 9.94 0.32 10.65
CA CYS A 118 8.97 -0.77 10.48
C CYS A 118 7.59 -0.26 10.05
N ILE A 119 7.15 0.92 10.52
CA ILE A 119 5.89 1.53 10.07
C ILE A 119 5.95 1.82 8.56
N VAL A 120 7.02 2.46 8.09
CA VAL A 120 7.19 2.74 6.65
C VAL A 120 7.25 1.46 5.83
N GLU A 121 8.04 0.47 6.25
CA GLU A 121 8.17 -0.82 5.55
C GLU A 121 6.83 -1.54 5.43
N MET A 122 6.06 -1.61 6.53
CA MET A 122 4.74 -2.21 6.59
C MET A 122 3.77 -1.54 5.60
N HIS A 123 3.63 -0.22 5.67
CA HIS A 123 2.68 0.50 4.79
C HIS A 123 3.12 0.46 3.32
N THR A 124 4.41 0.59 3.03
CA THR A 124 4.91 0.52 1.64
C THR A 124 4.73 -0.87 1.05
N LEU A 125 5.00 -1.93 1.83
CA LEU A 125 4.73 -3.30 1.42
C LEU A 125 3.23 -3.50 1.15
N TYR A 126 2.36 -3.08 2.07
CA TYR A 126 0.93 -3.21 1.92
C TYR A 126 0.39 -2.50 0.67
N VAL A 127 0.82 -1.25 0.43
CA VAL A 127 0.47 -0.51 -0.78
C VAL A 127 1.00 -1.21 -2.05
N SER A 128 2.20 -1.80 -2.01
CA SER A 128 2.74 -2.54 -3.16
C SER A 128 1.87 -3.76 -3.52
N ILE A 129 1.29 -4.44 -2.53
CA ILE A 129 0.39 -5.58 -2.74
C ILE A 129 -0.93 -5.11 -3.36
N LEU A 130 -1.48 -4.01 -2.85
CA LEU A 130 -2.68 -3.40 -3.43
C LEU A 130 -2.45 -2.96 -4.88
N MET A 131 -1.30 -2.36 -5.18
CA MET A 131 -0.94 -1.96 -6.54
C MET A 131 -0.78 -3.18 -7.47
N ARG A 132 -0.18 -4.27 -6.99
CA ARG A 132 -0.08 -5.52 -7.76
C ARG A 132 -1.46 -6.14 -8.01
N ALA A 133 -2.34 -6.13 -7.01
CA ALA A 133 -3.72 -6.58 -7.18
C ALA A 133 -4.48 -5.72 -8.20
N LEU A 134 -4.25 -4.40 -8.20
CA LEU A 134 -4.78 -3.49 -9.22
C LEU A 134 -4.24 -3.81 -10.63
N GLU A 135 -2.94 -4.07 -10.76
CA GLU A 135 -2.32 -4.48 -12.03
C GLU A 135 -2.91 -5.80 -12.55
N ASN A 136 -3.07 -6.80 -11.68
CA ASN A 136 -3.71 -8.07 -12.02
C ASN A 136 -5.18 -7.90 -12.45
N ALA A 137 -5.84 -6.84 -12.00
CA ALA A 137 -7.21 -6.48 -12.35
C ALA A 137 -7.31 -5.55 -13.58
N GLY A 138 -6.29 -5.54 -14.45
CA GLY A 138 -6.25 -4.75 -15.69
C GLY A 138 -5.54 -3.39 -15.57
N GLY A 139 -5.02 -3.07 -14.38
CA GLY A 139 -4.30 -1.84 -14.10
C GLY A 139 -5.17 -0.57 -14.21
N MET A 140 -4.52 0.59 -14.17
CA MET A 140 -5.22 1.88 -14.19
C MET A 140 -5.91 2.23 -15.50
N VAL A 141 -5.47 1.63 -16.61
CA VAL A 141 -5.95 2.00 -17.95
C VAL A 141 -7.30 1.34 -18.19
N GLU A 142 -7.39 0.01 -18.10
CA GLU A 142 -8.63 -0.74 -18.33
C GLU A 142 -9.73 -0.30 -17.37
N GLN A 143 -9.36 -0.10 -16.10
CA GLN A 143 -10.31 0.36 -15.08
C GLN A 143 -10.80 1.79 -15.25
N ARG A 144 -10.14 2.63 -16.06
CA ARG A 144 -10.60 4.00 -16.35
C ARG A 144 -11.47 4.09 -17.59
N TRP A 145 -11.30 3.16 -18.54
CA TRP A 145 -12.08 3.14 -19.79
C TRP A 145 -13.38 2.37 -19.64
N GLU A 146 -13.41 1.32 -18.82
CA GLU A 146 -14.62 0.52 -18.59
C GLU A 146 -15.48 1.02 -17.41
N ALA A 147 -14.97 1.91 -16.55
CA ALA A 147 -15.70 2.32 -15.36
C ALA A 147 -16.46 3.65 -15.50
N SER A 148 -17.79 3.56 -15.31
CA SER A 148 -18.58 4.57 -14.62
C SER A 148 -19.59 3.86 -13.70
N PRO A 149 -19.80 4.27 -12.44
CA PRO A 149 -18.86 4.95 -11.55
C PRO A 149 -18.89 4.50 -10.07
N GLU A 150 -19.73 3.55 -9.64
CA GLU A 150 -20.07 3.55 -8.21
C GLU A 150 -19.04 2.88 -7.28
N GLU A 151 -18.56 1.66 -7.51
CA GLU A 151 -17.63 1.04 -6.56
C GLU A 151 -16.69 0.09 -7.30
N ASN A 152 -15.53 0.56 -7.73
CA ASN A 152 -14.43 -0.34 -8.09
C ASN A 152 -13.66 -0.66 -6.80
N PRO A 153 -13.90 -1.83 -6.19
CA PRO A 153 -13.42 -2.11 -4.84
C PRO A 153 -11.89 -2.16 -4.76
N ILE A 154 -11.18 -2.53 -5.84
CA ILE A 154 -9.71 -2.50 -5.83
C ILE A 154 -9.15 -1.08 -5.92
N LEU A 155 -9.79 -0.17 -6.67
CA LEU A 155 -9.39 1.24 -6.68
C LEU A 155 -9.66 1.90 -5.33
N GLU A 156 -10.79 1.58 -4.71
CA GLU A 156 -11.13 2.06 -3.37
C GLU A 156 -10.11 1.55 -2.35
N ALA A 157 -9.76 0.27 -2.38
CA ALA A 157 -8.73 -0.32 -1.52
C ALA A 157 -7.36 0.35 -1.71
N VAL A 158 -6.93 0.55 -2.96
CA VAL A 158 -5.67 1.24 -3.28
C VAL A 158 -5.68 2.69 -2.78
N HIS A 159 -6.80 3.40 -2.95
CA HIS A 159 -6.94 4.77 -2.49
C HIS A 159 -6.90 4.85 -0.96
N ALA A 160 -7.63 3.97 -0.27
CA ALA A 160 -7.60 3.85 1.18
C ALA A 160 -6.19 3.55 1.70
N GLY A 161 -5.51 2.54 1.13
CA GLY A 161 -4.14 2.21 1.53
C GLY A 161 -3.14 3.34 1.29
N LYS A 162 -3.31 4.12 0.21
CA LYS A 162 -2.50 5.33 -0.05
C LYS A 162 -2.77 6.44 0.95
N ILE A 163 -4.03 6.67 1.33
CA ILE A 163 -4.38 7.67 2.36
C ILE A 163 -3.76 7.28 3.70
N GLU A 164 -3.90 6.02 4.12
CA GLU A 164 -3.30 5.51 5.36
C GLU A 164 -1.77 5.67 5.37
N LEU A 165 -1.11 5.36 4.25
CA LEU A 165 0.33 5.62 4.10
C LEU A 165 0.66 7.11 4.20
N ILE A 166 -0.14 8.01 3.60
CA ILE A 166 0.08 9.47 3.71
C ILE A 166 -0.06 9.93 5.15
N HIS A 167 -1.07 9.45 5.89
CA HIS A 167 -1.24 9.75 7.31
C HIS A 167 -0.03 9.27 8.12
N ALA A 168 0.44 8.04 7.88
CA ALA A 168 1.63 7.51 8.54
C ALA A 168 2.87 8.38 8.26
N ILE A 169 3.08 8.79 7.01
CA ILE A 169 4.20 9.68 6.65
C ILE A 169 4.06 11.06 7.30
N SER A 170 2.86 11.64 7.34
CA SER A 170 2.61 12.92 8.02
C SER A 170 2.98 12.86 9.51
N ASN A 171 2.56 11.79 10.20
CA ASN A 171 2.92 11.58 11.61
C ASN A 171 4.44 11.44 11.79
N LEU A 172 5.13 10.78 10.86
CA LEU A 172 6.59 10.65 10.88
C LEU A 172 7.31 11.97 10.60
N GLU A 173 6.75 12.86 9.77
CA GLU A 173 7.30 14.21 9.56
C GLU A 173 7.22 15.04 10.85
N GLU A 174 6.11 14.96 11.58
CA GLU A 174 5.96 15.60 12.90
C GLU A 174 6.96 15.03 13.91
N LEU A 175 7.07 13.70 14.00
CA LEU A 175 8.04 13.05 14.88
C LEU A 175 9.49 13.42 14.52
N ALA A 176 9.84 13.50 13.24
CA ALA A 176 11.18 13.89 12.81
C ALA A 176 11.53 15.35 13.20
N MET A 177 10.53 16.24 13.24
CA MET A 177 10.74 17.59 13.78
C MET A 177 11.01 17.58 15.28
N ILE A 178 10.26 16.76 16.04
CA ILE A 178 10.44 16.59 17.49
C ILE A 178 11.82 16.00 17.79
N GLU A 179 12.24 14.94 17.08
CA GLU A 179 13.58 14.35 17.18
C GLU A 179 14.67 15.40 16.97
N LYS A 180 14.56 16.17 15.88
CA LYS A 180 15.53 17.21 15.53
C LYS A 180 15.59 18.33 16.58
N GLN A 181 14.46 18.69 17.19
CA GLN A 181 14.44 19.69 18.26
C GLN A 181 15.08 19.12 19.53
N TRP A 182 14.81 17.86 19.85
CA TRP A 182 15.39 17.16 20.99
C TRP A 182 16.92 17.04 20.86
N ASP A 183 17.42 16.67 19.68
CA ASP A 183 18.86 16.59 19.37
C ASP A 183 19.58 17.94 19.56
N GLN A 184 18.92 19.05 19.23
CA GLN A 184 19.47 20.39 19.45
C GLN A 184 19.58 20.74 20.94
N GLN A 185 18.68 20.21 21.76
CA GLN A 185 18.65 20.44 23.21
C GLN A 185 19.60 19.49 23.96
N HIS A 186 19.90 18.31 23.39
CA HIS A 186 20.66 17.25 24.05
C HIS A 186 21.82 16.71 23.18
N PRO A 187 22.75 17.57 22.69
CA PRO A 187 23.82 17.16 21.78
C PRO A 187 24.78 16.12 22.39
N ASP A 188 24.92 16.13 23.72
CA ASP A 188 25.78 15.21 24.45
C ASP A 188 25.24 13.77 24.40
N ILE A 189 23.91 13.60 24.39
CA ILE A 189 23.28 12.27 24.38
C ILE A 189 23.31 11.66 22.97
N THR A 190 23.08 12.46 21.93
CA THR A 190 23.11 12.00 20.53
C THR A 190 24.46 11.39 20.14
N THR A 191 25.56 11.89 20.72
CA THR A 191 26.92 11.39 20.44
C THR A 191 27.20 10.02 21.09
N GLU A 192 26.50 9.69 22.17
CA GLU A 192 26.72 8.48 22.96
C GLU A 192 25.80 7.30 22.59
N LEU A 193 24.79 7.54 21.75
CA LEU A 193 23.91 6.50 21.21
C LEU A 193 24.70 5.53 20.32
N LYS A 194 25.29 4.50 20.95
CA LYS A 194 26.01 3.39 20.30
C LYS A 194 25.10 2.38 19.61
N TYR A 195 23.79 2.45 19.85
CA TYR A 195 22.80 1.50 19.35
C TYR A 195 22.26 1.92 17.98
N ASP A 196 21.84 0.95 17.17
CA ASP A 196 21.15 1.16 15.89
C ASP A 196 19.72 1.67 16.14
N VAL A 197 19.63 2.94 16.56
CA VAL A 197 18.38 3.61 16.92
C VAL A 197 17.61 4.00 15.66
N LYS A 198 16.38 3.52 15.58
CA LYS A 198 15.50 3.77 14.43
C LYS A 198 14.78 5.10 14.60
N THR A 199 15.20 6.08 13.80
CA THR A 199 14.68 7.46 13.84
C THR A 199 13.59 7.68 12.78
N ALA A 200 12.69 8.62 13.03
CA ALA A 200 11.69 9.04 12.04
C ALA A 200 12.36 9.69 10.82
N GLY A 201 13.45 10.44 11.04
CA GLY A 201 14.26 10.99 9.95
C GLY A 201 14.87 9.92 9.02
N GLU A 202 15.29 8.78 9.55
CA GLU A 202 15.74 7.62 8.77
C GLU A 202 14.59 6.99 7.99
N ALA A 203 13.45 6.76 8.64
CA ALA A 203 12.27 6.16 8.01
C ALA A 203 11.76 7.00 6.82
N LEU A 204 11.72 8.32 6.95
CA LEU A 204 11.38 9.23 5.84
C LEU A 204 12.38 9.12 4.69
N ARG A 205 13.68 9.00 4.99
CA ARG A 205 14.71 8.82 3.97
C ARG A 205 14.52 7.52 3.19
N MET A 206 14.20 6.42 3.89
CA MET A 206 13.89 5.12 3.28
C MET A 206 12.67 5.23 2.35
N TYR A 207 11.60 5.89 2.80
CA TYR A 207 10.40 6.13 1.98
C TYR A 207 10.71 6.93 0.71
N TRP A 208 11.41 8.06 0.83
CA TRP A 208 11.74 8.89 -0.34
C TRP A 208 12.73 8.21 -1.28
N ALA A 209 13.61 7.35 -0.77
CA ALA A 209 14.49 6.54 -1.60
C ALA A 209 13.69 5.52 -2.41
N SER A 210 12.74 4.80 -1.79
CA SER A 210 11.94 3.77 -2.49
C SER A 210 11.13 4.35 -3.66
N ILE A 211 10.56 5.55 -3.51
CA ILE A 211 9.83 6.24 -4.59
C ILE A 211 10.75 6.61 -5.76
N LYS A 212 11.96 7.09 -5.47
CA LYS A 212 12.95 7.47 -6.50
C LYS A 212 13.37 6.25 -7.31
N HIS A 213 13.58 5.11 -6.65
CA HIS A 213 13.96 3.86 -7.31
C HIS A 213 12.80 3.27 -8.14
N ALA A 214 11.57 3.27 -7.62
CA ALA A 214 10.41 2.82 -8.37
C ALA A 214 10.21 3.59 -9.70
N SER A 215 10.57 4.88 -9.74
CA SER A 215 10.49 5.69 -10.95
C SER A 215 11.56 5.36 -11.99
N ALA A 216 12.72 4.84 -11.55
CA ALA A 216 13.84 4.49 -12.43
C ALA A 216 13.62 3.13 -13.11
N ASP A 217 13.13 2.14 -12.36
CA ASP A 217 12.96 0.76 -12.85
C ASP A 217 11.75 0.59 -13.78
N SER A 218 10.76 1.48 -13.67
CA SER A 218 9.56 1.46 -14.54
C SER A 218 9.84 1.86 -16.00
N SER A 219 11.05 2.33 -16.30
CA SER A 219 11.52 2.50 -17.66
C SER A 219 12.44 1.33 -17.98
N PRO A 220 11.98 0.25 -18.65
CA PRO A 220 12.92 -0.72 -19.17
C PRO A 220 13.96 0.07 -19.95
N PRO A 221 15.28 -0.13 -19.71
CA PRO A 221 16.29 0.45 -20.55
C PRO A 221 16.03 -0.13 -21.93
N LEU A 222 15.28 0.61 -22.76
CA LEU A 222 15.00 0.25 -24.14
C LEU A 222 16.35 -0.12 -24.71
N SER A 223 16.50 -1.43 -24.96
CA SER A 223 17.74 -2.06 -25.33
C SER A 223 18.37 -1.21 -26.42
N SER A 224 19.39 -0.48 -26.01
CA SER A 224 20.19 0.34 -26.90
C SER A 224 21.14 -0.66 -27.53
N SER A 225 20.57 -1.43 -28.46
CA SER A 225 21.31 -2.22 -29.42
C SER A 225 22.21 -1.26 -30.18
N SER A 226 23.44 -1.14 -29.67
CA SER A 226 24.72 -1.10 -30.40
C SER A 226 24.88 -0.21 -31.63
N SER A 227 23.98 0.72 -31.96
CA SER A 227 24.26 1.77 -32.92
C SER A 227 24.96 2.92 -32.20
N SER A 228 26.27 2.99 -32.37
CA SER A 228 27.14 4.14 -32.05
C SER A 228 26.39 5.48 -32.15
N PRO A 229 26.55 6.39 -31.16
CA PRO A 229 25.79 7.64 -31.11
C PRO A 229 26.22 8.55 -32.25
N SER A 230 25.48 8.51 -33.37
CA SER A 230 25.51 9.62 -34.32
C SER A 230 25.02 10.83 -33.55
N GLN A 231 25.91 11.80 -33.32
CA GLN A 231 25.62 13.06 -32.66
C GLN A 231 24.63 13.86 -33.52
N LYS A 232 23.35 13.49 -33.51
CA LYS A 232 22.30 14.36 -34.04
C LYS A 232 22.28 15.58 -33.12
N ALA A 233 22.79 16.69 -33.64
CA ALA A 233 22.86 17.97 -32.95
C ALA A 233 21.52 18.22 -32.26
N LYS A 234 21.54 18.35 -30.93
CA LYS A 234 20.36 18.70 -30.14
C LYS A 234 19.84 20.02 -30.72
N ARG A 235 18.76 19.95 -31.51
CA ARG A 235 18.07 21.13 -32.04
C ARG A 235 17.58 21.91 -30.83
N LYS A 236 18.33 22.96 -30.49
CA LYS A 236 18.00 23.87 -29.39
C LYS A 236 16.96 24.82 -29.94
N VAL A 237 15.69 24.59 -29.59
CA VAL A 237 14.62 25.53 -29.88
C VAL A 237 14.89 26.78 -29.05
N LYS A 238 15.25 27.88 -29.72
CA LYS A 238 15.35 29.20 -29.11
C LYS A 238 14.07 29.95 -29.45
N PHE A 239 13.45 30.52 -28.44
CA PHE A 239 12.38 31.50 -28.60
C PHE A 239 13.03 32.89 -28.69
N ASP A 240 12.47 33.79 -29.49
CA ASP A 240 12.95 35.16 -29.59
C ASP A 240 12.68 35.94 -28.29
N ASP A 241 13.45 36.99 -28.01
CA ASP A 241 13.32 37.78 -26.78
C ASP A 241 11.95 38.50 -26.68
N ASP A 242 11.26 38.66 -27.81
CA ASP A 242 9.92 39.25 -27.90
C ASP A 242 8.78 38.24 -27.68
N THR A 243 9.08 36.95 -27.51
CA THR A 243 8.05 35.94 -27.27
C THR A 243 7.48 36.09 -25.86
N ARG A 244 6.36 36.81 -25.74
CA ARG A 244 5.63 36.97 -24.48
C ARG A 244 4.86 35.70 -24.15
N PHE A 245 5.39 34.90 -23.24
CA PHE A 245 4.63 33.86 -22.56
C PHE A 245 3.70 34.54 -21.55
N GLU A 246 2.58 35.09 -22.02
CA GLU A 246 1.45 35.32 -21.12
C GLU A 246 1.11 34.01 -20.42
N ARG A 247 0.38 34.06 -19.29
CA ARG A 247 -0.04 32.89 -18.52
C ARG A 247 -0.95 32.03 -19.40
N GLY A 248 -0.33 31.21 -20.24
CA GLY A 248 -0.98 30.40 -21.24
C GLY A 248 -1.86 29.37 -20.58
N ARG A 249 -2.64 28.67 -21.41
CA ARG A 249 -3.38 27.49 -20.96
C ARG A 249 -2.41 26.52 -20.28
N ASP A 250 -2.85 25.90 -19.20
CA ASP A 250 -2.05 24.95 -18.42
C ASP A 250 -1.33 23.95 -19.34
N PRO A 251 -0.01 23.70 -19.16
CA PRO A 251 0.78 22.78 -19.99
C PRO A 251 0.12 21.41 -20.23
N ARG A 252 -0.72 20.97 -19.28
CA ARG A 252 -1.49 19.71 -19.36
C ARG A 252 -2.48 19.66 -20.52
N TYR A 253 -2.89 20.79 -21.09
CA TYR A 253 -3.73 20.81 -22.29
C TYR A 253 -2.98 20.47 -23.57
N PHE A 254 -1.65 20.53 -23.57
CA PHE A 254 -0.81 20.26 -24.75
C PHE A 254 -0.21 18.84 -24.72
N TRP A 255 -0.47 18.05 -23.67
CA TRP A 255 -0.02 16.67 -23.61
C TRP A 255 -0.83 15.80 -24.57
N ARG A 256 -0.17 14.90 -25.30
CA ARG A 256 -0.82 13.94 -26.22
C ARG A 256 -1.91 13.07 -25.56
N ARG A 257 -1.83 12.91 -24.24
CA ARG A 257 -2.79 12.16 -23.41
C ARG A 257 -3.94 13.02 -22.88
N SER A 258 -3.95 14.33 -23.15
CA SER A 258 -5.03 15.21 -22.74
C SER A 258 -6.30 14.88 -23.54
N PRO A 259 -7.48 14.77 -22.91
CA PRO A 259 -8.75 14.53 -23.63
C PRO A 259 -9.10 15.61 -24.65
N ARG A 260 -8.45 16.78 -24.57
CA ARG A 260 -8.58 17.90 -25.51
C ARG A 260 -7.48 17.95 -26.57
N TYR A 261 -6.50 17.05 -26.53
CA TYR A 261 -5.45 17.01 -27.52
C TYR A 261 -5.97 16.35 -28.80
N GLU A 262 -6.26 17.16 -29.81
CA GLU A 262 -6.59 16.66 -31.15
C GLU A 262 -5.29 16.32 -31.88
N ALA A 263 -4.90 15.03 -31.86
CA ALA A 263 -3.79 14.55 -32.68
C ALA A 263 -4.15 14.73 -34.17
N GLY A 264 -3.44 15.61 -34.88
CA GLY A 264 -3.79 15.97 -36.26
C GLY A 264 -4.80 17.12 -36.37
N GLY A 265 -5.08 17.85 -35.27
CA GLY A 265 -6.01 18.97 -35.27
C GLY A 265 -5.65 20.07 -36.27
N LYS A 266 -6.58 20.99 -36.49
CA LYS A 266 -6.66 22.04 -37.56
C LYS A 266 -5.39 22.87 -37.84
N TYR A 267 -4.38 22.78 -36.98
CA TYR A 267 -3.07 23.45 -37.10
C TYR A 267 -1.94 22.52 -37.54
N SER A 268 -2.24 21.24 -37.78
CA SER A 268 -1.33 20.32 -38.44
C SER A 268 -1.27 20.77 -39.88
N LEU A 269 -0.35 21.69 -40.17
CA LEU A 269 -0.08 22.10 -41.54
C LEU A 269 0.18 20.82 -42.33
N PRO A 270 -0.62 20.53 -43.37
CA PRO A 270 -0.34 19.40 -44.23
C PRO A 270 1.11 19.56 -44.68
N SER A 271 1.93 18.58 -44.35
CA SER A 271 3.32 18.52 -44.75
C SER A 271 3.33 18.47 -46.27
N ALA A 272 3.38 19.64 -46.90
CA ALA A 272 3.49 19.90 -48.34
C ALA A 272 3.21 18.66 -49.19
N CYS A 273 1.91 18.39 -49.38
CA CYS A 273 1.48 17.72 -50.59
C CYS A 273 1.88 18.64 -51.75
N ASP A 274 2.87 18.15 -52.50
CA ASP A 274 3.22 18.56 -53.86
C ASP A 274 1.94 18.86 -54.64
N GLU A 275 1.90 20.03 -55.26
CA GLU A 275 0.76 20.50 -56.04
C GLU A 275 0.59 19.61 -57.27
N SER A 276 -0.51 18.85 -57.33
CA SER A 276 -1.04 18.37 -58.60
C SER A 276 -2.54 18.66 -58.64
N ASP A 277 -2.89 19.66 -59.45
CA ASP A 277 -4.22 20.06 -59.87
C ASP A 277 -5.16 18.87 -60.12
N SER A 278 -6.29 18.85 -59.42
CA SER A 278 -7.47 18.16 -59.93
C SER A 278 -8.73 18.83 -59.38
N ASP A 279 -9.30 19.69 -60.21
CA ASP A 279 -10.66 20.19 -60.09
C ASP A 279 -11.65 19.03 -59.92
N SER A 280 -12.46 19.10 -58.88
CA SER A 280 -13.67 18.30 -58.73
C SER A 280 -14.59 18.97 -57.71
N GLU A 281 -15.46 19.83 -58.22
CA GLU A 281 -16.70 20.23 -57.56
C GLU A 281 -17.56 18.97 -57.36
N ASP A 282 -17.92 18.62 -56.12
CA ASP A 282 -19.31 18.23 -55.81
C ASP A 282 -19.58 17.97 -54.31
N ALA A 283 -20.70 18.54 -53.88
CA ALA A 283 -21.62 18.24 -52.79
C ALA A 283 -21.25 17.18 -51.71
N ALA A 284 -21.40 17.59 -50.44
CA ALA A 284 -22.40 16.99 -49.54
C ALA A 284 -22.38 17.68 -48.15
N GLU A 285 -23.44 18.44 -47.88
CA GLU A 285 -23.82 18.85 -46.54
C GLU A 285 -24.25 17.62 -45.73
N LYS A 286 -23.63 17.39 -44.57
CA LYS A 286 -24.18 16.53 -43.52
C LYS A 286 -24.20 17.30 -42.21
N GLU A 287 -25.40 17.66 -41.79
CA GLU A 287 -25.74 18.07 -40.43
C GLU A 287 -25.27 16.98 -39.45
N VAL A 288 -24.48 17.38 -38.45
CA VAL A 288 -24.10 16.50 -37.34
C VAL A 288 -24.82 16.99 -36.09
N GLU A 289 -25.66 16.09 -35.62
CA GLU A 289 -26.55 16.14 -34.47
C GLU A 289 -25.81 16.43 -33.15
N GLY A 290 -26.30 17.46 -32.45
CA GLY A 290 -26.32 17.63 -30.99
C GLY A 290 -25.28 16.93 -30.11
N LEU A 291 -24.11 17.56 -29.92
CA LEU A 291 -23.28 17.32 -28.74
C LEU A 291 -23.73 18.22 -27.59
N GLN A 292 -24.57 17.69 -26.70
CA GLN A 292 -24.86 18.33 -25.40
C GLN A 292 -23.57 18.42 -24.57
N ALA A 293 -23.08 19.63 -24.39
CA ALA A 293 -21.93 19.95 -23.56
C ALA A 293 -22.25 19.64 -22.08
N ARG A 294 -21.66 18.57 -21.56
CA ARG A 294 -21.74 18.21 -20.14
C ARG A 294 -20.84 19.16 -19.33
N MET A 295 -21.47 19.88 -18.39
CA MET A 295 -20.83 20.90 -17.56
C MET A 295 -19.81 20.25 -16.59
N PRO A 296 -18.58 20.78 -16.45
CA PRO A 296 -17.60 20.23 -15.53
C PRO A 296 -18.00 20.54 -14.08
N LEU A 297 -18.09 19.50 -13.26
CA LEU A 297 -18.31 19.62 -11.82
C LEU A 297 -17.09 20.28 -11.16
N TYR A 298 -17.34 21.40 -10.51
CA TYR A 298 -16.37 22.15 -9.73
C TYR A 298 -16.28 21.50 -8.34
N LEU A 299 -15.14 20.90 -8.02
CA LEU A 299 -14.88 20.31 -6.70
C LEU A 299 -14.31 21.41 -5.80
N GLU A 300 -15.15 22.04 -4.99
CA GLU A 300 -14.72 23.02 -4.00
C GLU A 300 -14.01 22.31 -2.83
N HIS A 301 -12.72 22.59 -2.66
CA HIS A 301 -11.93 22.23 -1.48
C HIS A 301 -12.41 23.08 -0.29
N THR A 302 -13.21 22.49 0.60
CA THR A 302 -13.45 23.08 1.92
C THR A 302 -12.30 22.68 2.84
N GLY A 303 -11.55 23.69 3.29
CA GLY A 303 -10.39 23.55 4.14
C GLY A 303 -10.67 22.84 5.46
N SER A 304 -9.59 22.25 5.99
CA SER A 304 -9.51 21.61 7.30
C SER A 304 -10.13 22.47 8.40
N PRO A 305 -10.93 21.89 9.32
CA PRO A 305 -11.22 22.56 10.57
C PRO A 305 -9.92 22.62 11.37
N SER A 306 -9.41 23.85 11.55
CA SER A 306 -8.41 24.17 12.55
C SER A 306 -8.96 23.81 13.93
N ASN A 307 -8.20 23.00 14.67
CA ASN A 307 -8.41 22.82 16.11
C ASN A 307 -8.07 24.15 16.80
N ASP A 308 -9.08 25.01 16.90
CA ASP A 308 -9.00 26.22 17.70
C ASP A 308 -9.31 25.88 19.16
N ALA A 309 -8.43 26.33 20.03
CA ALA A 309 -8.37 25.99 21.43
C ALA A 309 -9.66 26.41 22.16
N CYS A 310 -10.34 25.45 22.78
CA CYS A 310 -11.33 25.75 23.80
C CYS A 310 -10.63 26.23 25.07
N VAL A 311 -10.49 27.55 25.16
CA VAL A 311 -10.18 28.31 26.37
C VAL A 311 -11.14 27.91 27.48
N GLY A 312 -10.56 27.43 28.58
CA GLY A 312 -11.28 27.09 29.80
C GLY A 312 -12.01 28.28 30.40
N GLN A 313 -13.21 28.00 30.88
CA GLN A 313 -13.86 28.80 31.91
C GLN A 313 -14.30 27.85 33.03
N ASN A 314 -13.79 28.17 34.21
CA ASN A 314 -14.13 27.59 35.50
C ASN A 314 -15.64 27.64 35.75
N SER A 315 -16.19 26.55 36.28
CA SER A 315 -17.37 26.61 37.15
C SER A 315 -17.20 25.56 38.25
N GLU A 316 -16.74 26.04 39.39
CA GLU A 316 -16.82 25.39 40.69
C GLU A 316 -18.29 25.38 41.10
N GLU A 317 -18.96 24.22 41.14
CA GLU A 317 -20.18 24.03 41.96
C GLU A 317 -20.21 22.61 42.52
N ASP A 318 -19.92 22.54 43.81
CA ASP A 318 -20.56 21.72 44.85
C ASP A 318 -21.68 20.76 44.39
N SER A 319 -21.52 19.46 44.70
CA SER A 319 -22.61 18.65 45.25
C SER A 319 -22.11 17.38 45.90
N ASP A 320 -22.08 17.42 47.22
CA ASP A 320 -22.25 16.27 48.12
C ASP A 320 -23.51 15.46 47.75
N SER A 321 -23.36 14.16 47.52
CA SER A 321 -24.45 13.17 47.63
C SER A 321 -23.85 11.76 47.80
N GLN A 322 -23.52 11.48 49.06
CA GLN A 322 -23.97 10.34 49.86
C GLN A 322 -24.75 9.18 49.18
N GLU A 323 -24.50 7.98 49.74
CA GLU A 323 -25.37 6.79 49.85
C GLU A 323 -25.11 5.59 48.91
N ASP A 324 -24.34 4.64 49.45
CA ASP A 324 -24.72 3.24 49.70
C ASP A 324 -25.75 2.60 48.76
N GLN A 325 -25.31 1.58 48.03
CA GLN A 325 -26.15 0.45 47.68
C GLN A 325 -25.31 -0.81 47.48
N ASP A 326 -25.32 -1.63 48.54
CA ASP A 326 -25.18 -3.08 48.46
C ASP A 326 -26.15 -3.63 47.41
N SER A 327 -25.66 -4.47 46.51
CA SER A 327 -26.51 -5.47 45.85
C SER A 327 -25.71 -6.74 45.62
N ASP A 328 -26.09 -7.70 46.44
CA ASP A 328 -25.88 -9.13 46.39
C ASP A 328 -26.18 -9.76 45.02
N GLU A 329 -25.60 -10.96 44.85
CA GLU A 329 -26.15 -12.13 44.13
C GLU A 329 -26.32 -12.01 42.61
N GLU A 330 -25.59 -12.81 41.82
CA GLU A 330 -25.98 -14.18 41.47
C GLU A 330 -24.76 -14.92 40.88
N GLU A 331 -24.37 -16.02 41.53
CA GLU A 331 -23.51 -17.07 40.99
C GLU A 331 -24.33 -17.87 39.98
N GLU A 332 -24.10 -17.68 38.68
CA GLU A 332 -24.63 -18.61 37.68
C GLU A 332 -23.67 -19.79 37.48
N GLU A 333 -24.29 -20.96 37.59
CA GLU A 333 -23.72 -22.30 37.65
C GLU A 333 -23.02 -22.68 36.34
N ASP A 334 -21.76 -23.09 36.46
CA ASP A 334 -21.00 -23.77 35.40
C ASP A 334 -21.64 -25.13 35.08
N GLU A 335 -22.38 -25.20 33.97
CA GLU A 335 -22.75 -26.47 33.33
C GLU A 335 -21.53 -27.07 32.59
N PRO A 336 -21.07 -28.29 32.94
CA PRO A 336 -20.00 -28.94 32.23
C PRO A 336 -20.53 -29.52 30.90
N ILE A 337 -20.21 -28.86 29.78
CA ILE A 337 -20.34 -29.45 28.46
C ILE A 337 -19.29 -30.57 28.33
N SER A 338 -19.75 -31.79 28.55
CA SER A 338 -19.16 -33.02 28.06
C SER A 338 -19.43 -33.13 26.55
N ASP A 339 -18.41 -32.92 25.71
CA ASP A 339 -18.45 -33.37 24.32
C ASP A 339 -17.33 -34.38 24.08
N ASP A 340 -17.71 -35.65 24.26
CA ASP A 340 -16.94 -36.87 24.02
C ASP A 340 -16.82 -37.14 22.50
N GLY A 341 -16.20 -36.21 21.79
CA GLY A 341 -15.97 -36.28 20.35
C GLY A 341 -14.67 -36.97 20.00
N ASP A 342 -14.49 -38.24 20.38
CA ASP A 342 -13.45 -39.13 19.84
C ASP A 342 -13.61 -39.24 18.31
N SER A 343 -12.97 -38.34 17.57
CA SER A 343 -12.75 -38.49 16.14
C SER A 343 -11.39 -39.15 15.94
N ASP A 344 -11.45 -40.47 16.10
CA ASP A 344 -10.49 -41.46 15.66
C ASP A 344 -10.26 -41.33 14.15
N TRP A 345 -9.33 -40.48 13.76
CA TRP A 345 -8.80 -40.44 12.40
C TRP A 345 -7.74 -41.53 12.29
N GLU A 346 -8.23 -42.77 12.19
CA GLU A 346 -7.43 -43.94 11.87
C GLU A 346 -6.54 -43.66 10.64
N ASP A 347 -5.23 -43.73 10.88
CA ASP A 347 -4.23 -44.40 10.06
C ASP A 347 -4.51 -44.48 8.55
N VAL A 348 -4.04 -43.47 7.83
CA VAL A 348 -3.66 -43.65 6.42
C VAL A 348 -2.22 -44.16 6.38
N ASP A 349 -2.11 -45.49 6.29
CA ASP A 349 -0.91 -46.21 5.84
C ASP A 349 -0.52 -45.69 4.45
N SER A 350 0.42 -44.75 4.41
CA SER A 350 1.10 -44.39 3.17
C SER A 350 2.22 -45.39 2.91
N SER A 351 1.86 -46.34 2.07
CA SER A 351 2.70 -47.38 1.49
C SER A 351 4.12 -46.92 1.17
N GLU A 352 5.08 -47.64 1.72
CA GLU A 352 6.49 -47.67 1.33
C GLU A 352 6.60 -48.01 -0.17
N GLY A 353 6.92 -46.99 -0.97
CA GLY A 353 7.30 -47.13 -2.37
C GLY A 353 8.82 -47.01 -2.47
N GLU A 354 9.53 -48.11 -2.18
CA GLU A 354 10.90 -48.29 -2.63
C GLU A 354 10.93 -48.26 -4.17
N SER A 355 11.57 -47.25 -4.76
CA SER A 355 12.12 -47.36 -6.11
C SER A 355 13.50 -46.72 -6.13
N ASP A 356 14.48 -47.52 -5.74
CA ASP A 356 15.82 -47.53 -6.36
C ASP A 356 15.62 -47.55 -7.88
N GLU A 357 15.97 -46.48 -8.60
CA GLU A 357 16.62 -46.59 -9.92
C GLU A 357 17.53 -45.37 -10.12
N GLU A 358 18.82 -45.67 -10.09
CA GLU A 358 19.89 -44.84 -10.61
C GLU A 358 19.61 -44.55 -12.10
N ASP A 359 19.48 -43.29 -12.50
CA ASP A 359 19.72 -42.96 -13.90
C ASP A 359 20.48 -41.64 -14.08
N SER A 360 21.75 -41.83 -14.41
CA SER A 360 22.69 -40.84 -14.87
C SER A 360 22.37 -40.54 -16.34
N PHE A 361 21.63 -39.47 -16.60
CA PHE A 361 21.44 -38.98 -17.97
C PHE A 361 21.97 -37.56 -18.17
N VAL A 362 23.18 -37.50 -18.74
CA VAL A 362 23.78 -36.28 -19.31
C VAL A 362 23.10 -36.02 -20.66
N VAL A 363 22.26 -35.00 -20.73
CA VAL A 363 21.77 -34.45 -22.01
C VAL A 363 22.23 -33.01 -22.15
N SER A 364 23.22 -32.85 -23.01
CA SER A 364 23.44 -31.61 -23.73
C SER A 364 22.50 -31.62 -24.93
N GLU A 365 21.51 -30.73 -25.02
CA GLU A 365 20.87 -30.41 -26.29
C GLU A 365 20.19 -29.03 -26.27
N GLU A 366 20.84 -28.12 -27.00
CA GLU A 366 20.31 -27.16 -27.95
C GLU A 366 18.77 -26.98 -27.99
N ILE A 367 18.29 -25.85 -27.46
CA ILE A 367 16.90 -25.42 -27.59
C ILE A 367 16.70 -24.81 -28.97
N THR A 368 16.11 -25.57 -29.90
CA THR A 368 15.48 -25.04 -31.10
C THR A 368 14.00 -24.76 -30.82
N GLU A 369 13.60 -23.53 -31.11
CA GLU A 369 12.25 -22.99 -31.02
C GLU A 369 11.30 -23.75 -31.97
N GLU A 370 10.36 -24.53 -31.43
CA GLU A 370 9.14 -24.90 -32.17
C GLU A 370 7.89 -24.70 -31.30
N THR A 371 6.98 -23.92 -31.89
CA THR A 371 5.69 -23.44 -31.40
C THR A 371 4.69 -24.58 -31.16
N ALA A 372 4.23 -24.76 -29.92
CA ALA A 372 3.07 -25.59 -29.61
C ALA A 372 1.78 -24.74 -29.62
N PHE A 373 1.00 -24.90 -30.66
CA PHE A 373 -0.36 -24.36 -30.83
C PHE A 373 -1.36 -25.32 -30.16
N ILE A 374 -2.12 -24.86 -29.17
CA ILE A 374 -3.16 -25.66 -28.50
C ILE A 374 -4.51 -25.34 -29.15
N GLU A 375 -5.09 -26.33 -29.84
CA GLU A 375 -6.43 -26.27 -30.43
C GLU A 375 -7.45 -26.96 -29.51
N PHE A 376 -8.51 -26.24 -29.11
CA PHE A 376 -9.64 -26.81 -28.37
C PHE A 376 -10.76 -27.16 -29.35
N GLY A 377 -11.11 -28.45 -29.42
CA GLY A 377 -12.24 -28.96 -30.20
C GLY A 377 -13.59 -28.71 -29.51
N TYR A 378 -14.60 -28.42 -30.34
CA TYR A 378 -15.99 -28.11 -30.00
C TYR A 378 -16.79 -29.28 -29.42
#